data_AF-A0A0N1BJW8-F1
#
_entry.id   AF-A0A0N1BJW8-F1
#
_cell.length_a   1.000
_cell.length_b   1.000
_cell.length_c   1.000
_cell.angle_alpha   90.00
_cell.angle_beta   90.00
_cell.angle_gamma   90.00
#
_symmetry.space_group_name_H-M   'P 1'
#
loop_
_entity.id
_entity.type
_entity.pdbx_description
1 polymer ?
#
loop_
_entity_poly.entity_id
_entity_poly.type
_entity_poly.pdbx_seq_one_letter_code
_entity_poly.pdbx_strand_id
1 'polypeptide(L)'
;MAAGVRGKPMNRVSIAALAVLIAAPALAKPPSALLRCDGYGRRVGVGESLARLPLVIGTLGLFGAPEPDNPLAREGGEKGVQACTEALSDARVTGNAIRRAEVRLMRGIRNLEVGSPDAAFADGEAALATALPAEVKPWFDMTLRPSALLLQAHARVAQGRDADAETLALAAAAARPWGWWVPGEAARLLALTPTISPGEAELLERLYRLSASTLRAQARERAGDWAGAAADFGALVGAADKPDVVVQARLAADQALAGNTAGAEATLARVQQQVDELAATAGGTDRKAQDAASQVARADELTQLARAQLALVAGQPDDAKAILLGRSRWLAPAPIAAAVIANVQAKVVPGSLAFDPAKLRGDAATVARTALVGKEATGLKAVGWPRWEDPDVAAGYGKDLATRPAVVKVERVRDGGATEVSIFRNAAVDTQAEALLLLAARIATEQGATRFAVIARGLSFGAGRQGMTGNLGRLTIVTPRDKLWAGQEDRAIEVAAVEAALAPRFPAPANPRGAPQR
;
A
#
# COMPACT_ATOMS: atom_id res chain seq x y z
N MET A 1 36.22 9.44 -56.01
CA MET A 1 35.83 10.85 -56.20
C MET A 1 35.04 11.31 -54.98
N ALA A 2 35.41 12.48 -54.48
CA ALA A 2 35.05 13.01 -53.17
C ALA A 2 33.66 13.67 -53.13
N ALA A 3 32.98 13.54 -51.99
CA ALA A 3 32.08 14.49 -51.30
C ALA A 3 31.38 13.70 -50.17
N GLY A 4 31.31 14.08 -48.89
CA GLY A 4 31.46 15.39 -48.25
C GLY A 4 30.17 15.73 -47.50
N VAL A 5 29.98 15.20 -46.28
CA VAL A 5 28.98 15.74 -45.33
C VAL A 5 29.58 15.82 -43.92
N ARG A 6 29.39 17.01 -43.35
CA ARG A 6 30.06 17.61 -42.20
C ARG A 6 29.65 16.95 -40.87
N GLY A 7 30.64 16.45 -40.13
CA GLY A 7 30.50 16.15 -38.70
C GLY A 7 30.58 17.44 -37.87
N LYS A 8 29.60 17.66 -36.98
CA LYS A 8 29.74 18.62 -35.88
C LYS A 8 30.60 17.99 -34.77
N PRO A 9 31.56 18.71 -34.18
CA PRO A 9 32.37 18.18 -33.08
C PRO A 9 31.54 18.07 -31.79
N MET A 10 31.51 16.88 -31.20
CA MET A 10 31.20 16.72 -29.78
C MET A 10 32.34 17.35 -28.98
N ASN A 11 32.02 18.40 -28.24
CA ASN A 11 32.90 18.97 -27.22
C ASN A 11 33.26 17.87 -26.21
N ARG A 12 34.51 17.41 -26.29
CA ARG A 12 35.20 16.74 -25.19
C ARG A 12 35.43 17.78 -24.10
N VAL A 13 34.54 17.84 -23.11
CA VAL A 13 34.88 18.45 -21.83
C VAL A 13 35.59 17.37 -21.01
N SER A 14 36.89 17.56 -20.89
CA SER A 14 37.78 16.83 -20.00
C SER A 14 37.25 16.84 -18.57
N ILE A 15 36.95 15.66 -18.04
CA ILE A 15 36.78 15.47 -16.59
C ILE A 15 38.20 15.48 -16.00
N ALA A 16 38.66 16.68 -15.63
CA ALA A 16 39.83 16.82 -14.77
C ALA A 16 39.42 16.43 -13.34
N ALA A 17 40.09 15.42 -12.83
CA ALA A 17 40.03 14.99 -11.44
C ALA A 17 40.33 16.17 -10.50
N LEU A 18 39.39 16.47 -9.61
CA LEU A 18 39.65 17.36 -8.48
C LEU A 18 39.60 16.54 -7.17
N ALA A 19 40.81 16.32 -6.66
CA ALA A 19 41.20 16.14 -5.27
C ALA A 19 40.14 15.59 -4.31
N VAL A 20 40.28 14.29 -4.11
CA VAL A 20 40.13 13.60 -2.82
C VAL A 20 40.54 14.51 -1.64
N LEU A 21 39.55 15.06 -0.95
CA LEU A 21 39.68 15.34 0.48
C LEU A 21 39.39 14.02 1.19
N ILE A 22 40.45 13.27 1.48
CA ILE A 22 40.43 12.27 2.55
C ILE A 22 40.11 13.06 3.83
N ALA A 23 38.83 13.09 4.19
CA ALA A 23 38.49 13.18 5.59
C ALA A 23 39.08 11.91 6.22
N ALA A 24 40.17 12.07 6.99
CA ALA A 24 40.60 11.04 7.89
C ALA A 24 39.38 10.57 8.70
N PRO A 25 39.20 9.26 8.95
CA PRO A 25 38.12 8.81 9.81
C PRO A 25 38.42 9.33 11.21
N ALA A 26 37.82 10.46 11.58
CA ALA A 26 37.58 10.75 12.98
C ALA A 26 36.85 9.50 13.50
N LEU A 27 37.50 8.76 14.42
CA LEU A 27 37.01 7.55 15.07
C LEU A 27 35.50 7.63 15.30
N ALA A 28 34.71 7.14 14.32
CA ALA A 28 33.28 7.19 14.41
C ALA A 28 32.92 6.16 15.48
N LYS A 29 32.40 6.63 16.62
CA LYS A 29 31.88 5.72 17.65
C LYS A 29 30.96 4.71 16.96
N PRO A 30 31.06 3.41 17.29
CA PRO A 30 30.18 2.41 16.69
C PRO A 30 28.71 2.86 16.87
N PRO A 31 27.84 2.66 15.86
CA PRO A 31 26.45 3.08 15.94
C PRO A 31 25.81 2.51 17.21
N SER A 32 25.00 3.31 17.91
CA SER A 32 24.40 2.81 19.15
C SER A 32 23.44 1.65 18.88
N ALA A 33 23.09 0.91 19.94
CA ALA A 33 22.10 -0.16 19.85
C ALA A 33 20.76 0.31 19.24
N LEU A 34 20.37 1.59 19.44
CA LEU A 34 19.19 2.17 18.81
C LEU A 34 19.32 2.25 17.29
N LEU A 35 20.44 2.80 16.80
CA LEU A 35 20.70 2.88 15.36
C LEU A 35 20.84 1.50 14.73
N ARG A 36 21.51 0.56 15.40
CA ARG A 36 21.61 -0.83 14.92
C ARG A 36 20.26 -1.55 14.93
N CYS A 37 19.37 -1.25 15.87
CA CYS A 37 18.04 -1.84 15.92
C CYS A 37 17.14 -1.35 14.77
N ASP A 38 16.93 -0.03 14.70
CA ASP A 38 15.91 0.55 13.82
C ASP A 38 16.36 1.80 13.05
N GLY A 39 17.62 2.20 13.21
CA GLY A 39 18.20 3.32 12.47
C GLY A 39 17.73 4.69 12.95
N TYR A 40 16.96 4.76 14.03
CA TYR A 40 16.49 6.02 14.58
C TYR A 40 17.18 6.34 15.90
N GLY A 41 17.75 7.53 15.96
CA GLY A 41 18.34 8.08 17.16
C GLY A 41 17.28 8.40 18.21
N ARG A 42 17.74 8.95 19.34
CA ARG A 42 16.86 9.27 20.47
C ARG A 42 15.80 10.31 20.07
N ARG A 43 14.56 10.13 20.54
CA ARG A 43 13.57 11.21 20.53
C ARG A 43 14.04 12.29 21.50
N VAL A 44 14.26 13.49 21.00
CA VAL A 44 14.30 14.72 21.80
C VAL A 44 12.95 15.39 21.57
N GLY A 45 12.08 15.38 22.58
CA GLY A 45 10.81 16.10 22.50
C GLY A 45 11.05 17.60 22.40
N VAL A 46 10.12 18.36 21.81
CA VAL A 46 10.21 19.83 21.70
C VAL A 46 10.41 20.49 23.07
N GLY A 47 9.72 20.00 24.11
CA GLY A 47 9.90 20.45 25.50
C GLY A 47 11.28 20.12 26.08
N GLU A 48 11.91 19.02 25.66
CA GLU A 48 13.27 18.68 26.08
C GLU A 48 14.32 19.54 25.36
N SER A 49 14.09 19.89 24.09
CA SER A 49 14.95 20.82 23.34
C SER A 49 14.93 22.24 23.93
N LEU A 50 13.78 22.70 24.43
CA LEU A 50 13.65 24.01 25.09
C LEU A 50 14.20 24.00 26.53
N ALA A 51 13.97 22.94 27.31
CA ALA A 51 14.55 22.79 28.65
C ALA A 51 16.08 22.56 28.65
N ARG A 52 16.65 22.15 27.52
CA ARG A 52 18.11 22.02 27.32
C ARG A 52 18.81 23.33 27.01
N LEU A 53 18.12 24.34 26.49
CA LEU A 53 18.76 25.63 26.16
C LEU A 53 19.45 26.30 27.37
N PRO A 54 18.90 26.24 28.60
CA PRO A 54 19.58 26.73 29.80
C PRO A 54 20.51 25.71 30.48
N LEU A 55 20.38 24.41 30.19
CA LEU A 55 21.02 23.30 30.96
C LEU A 55 22.26 22.69 30.29
N VAL A 56 22.58 23.12 29.06
CA VAL A 56 23.75 22.67 28.28
C VAL A 56 25.10 23.06 28.90
N ILE A 57 25.13 23.93 29.91
CA ILE A 57 26.38 24.29 30.61
C ILE A 57 26.74 23.30 31.74
N GLY A 58 25.82 22.44 32.22
CA GLY A 58 26.04 21.67 33.46
C GLY A 58 25.98 20.13 33.41
N THR A 59 25.37 19.49 32.41
CA THR A 59 25.01 18.04 32.50
C THR A 59 25.33 17.20 31.26
N LEU A 60 26.41 17.51 30.55
CA LEU A 60 26.86 16.78 29.35
C LEU A 60 27.11 15.26 29.56
N GLY A 61 27.20 14.78 30.81
CA GLY A 61 27.36 13.35 31.14
C GLY A 61 26.06 12.57 31.35
N LEU A 62 24.92 13.20 31.65
CA LEU A 62 23.73 12.47 32.14
C LEU A 62 22.72 12.11 31.04
N PHE A 63 22.74 12.81 29.90
CA PHE A 63 21.70 12.66 28.88
C PHE A 63 22.19 12.25 27.48
N GLY A 64 23.50 12.13 27.27
CA GLY A 64 24.11 11.78 25.99
C GLY A 64 23.88 12.83 24.88
N ALA A 65 24.84 12.93 23.95
CA ALA A 65 24.69 13.77 22.76
C ALA A 65 23.53 13.27 21.88
N PRO A 66 22.79 14.17 21.19
CA PRO A 66 21.81 13.74 20.20
C PRO A 66 22.51 12.94 19.10
N GLU A 67 22.01 11.74 18.86
CA GLU A 67 22.49 10.85 17.80
C GLU A 67 21.55 11.02 16.59
N PRO A 68 22.05 11.43 15.42
CA PRO A 68 21.21 11.63 14.24
C PRO A 68 20.67 10.30 13.73
N ASP A 69 19.48 10.33 13.14
CA ASP A 69 18.89 9.17 12.49
C ASP A 69 19.82 8.67 11.35
N ASN A 70 20.07 7.36 11.32
CA ASN A 70 20.84 6.67 10.29
C ASN A 70 20.18 5.33 9.93
N PRO A 71 19.19 5.32 9.02
CA PRO A 71 18.50 4.12 8.60
C PRO A 71 19.40 3.04 7.96
N LEU A 72 20.60 3.40 7.49
CA LEU A 72 21.56 2.48 6.90
C LEU A 72 22.37 1.72 7.96
N ALA A 73 22.39 2.17 9.22
CA ALA A 73 23.07 1.47 10.32
C ALA A 73 22.29 0.27 10.85
N ARG A 74 21.05 0.05 10.38
CA ARG A 74 20.19 -1.05 10.81
C ARG A 74 20.82 -2.41 10.53
N GLU A 75 20.88 -3.23 11.55
CA GLU A 75 21.20 -4.65 11.45
C GLU A 75 19.92 -5.46 11.26
N GLY A 76 19.97 -6.49 10.41
CA GLY A 76 18.89 -7.45 10.19
C GLY A 76 19.19 -8.80 10.85
N GLY A 77 18.19 -9.69 10.86
CA GLY A 77 18.32 -11.04 11.40
C GLY A 77 18.69 -11.05 12.89
N GLU A 78 19.49 -12.04 13.31
CA GLU A 78 19.86 -12.25 14.72
C GLU A 78 20.59 -11.04 15.33
N LYS A 79 21.48 -10.40 14.56
CA LYS A 79 22.16 -9.17 14.99
C LYS A 79 21.17 -8.04 15.25
N GLY A 80 20.14 -7.91 14.40
CA GLY A 80 19.04 -6.97 14.62
C GLY A 80 18.24 -7.27 15.89
N VAL A 81 17.93 -8.55 16.16
CA VAL A 81 17.25 -8.96 17.42
C VAL A 81 18.10 -8.58 18.64
N GLN A 82 19.40 -8.86 18.59
CA GLN A 82 20.33 -8.51 19.66
C GLN A 82 20.43 -6.99 19.86
N ALA A 83 20.61 -6.22 18.78
CA ALA A 83 20.67 -4.76 18.83
C ALA A 83 19.41 -4.15 19.47
N CYS A 84 18.23 -4.64 19.11
CA CYS A 84 16.98 -4.19 19.74
C CYS A 84 16.86 -4.61 21.21
N THR A 85 17.36 -5.79 21.57
CA THR A 85 17.38 -6.25 22.97
C THR A 85 18.32 -5.40 23.83
N GLU A 86 19.51 -5.08 23.33
CA GLU A 86 20.44 -4.12 23.95
C GLU A 86 19.79 -2.74 24.07
N ALA A 87 19.11 -2.27 23.01
CA ALA A 87 18.42 -0.98 23.00
C ALA A 87 17.30 -0.89 24.05
N LEU A 88 16.58 -1.98 24.34
CA LEU A 88 15.54 -1.99 25.38
C LEU A 88 16.10 -1.81 26.80
N SER A 89 17.39 -2.08 27.00
CA SER A 89 18.08 -1.86 28.27
C SER A 89 18.70 -0.47 28.37
N ASP A 90 18.69 0.31 27.29
CA ASP A 90 19.21 1.68 27.25
C ASP A 90 18.33 2.62 28.07
N ALA A 91 18.94 3.42 28.96
CA ALA A 91 18.25 4.43 29.76
C ALA A 91 17.39 5.39 28.91
N ARG A 92 17.83 5.67 27.67
CA ARG A 92 17.14 6.51 26.68
C ARG A 92 15.83 5.90 26.19
N VAL A 93 15.67 4.57 26.30
CA VAL A 93 14.46 3.83 25.95
C VAL A 93 13.64 3.54 27.19
N THR A 94 14.26 3.18 28.30
CA THR A 94 13.54 2.85 29.53
C THR A 94 12.81 4.05 30.13
N GLY A 95 13.29 5.29 29.90
CA GLY A 95 12.61 6.53 30.29
C GLY A 95 11.51 7.02 29.34
N ASN A 96 11.34 6.42 28.15
CA ASN A 96 10.37 6.87 27.15
C ASN A 96 9.48 5.69 26.70
N ALA A 97 8.25 5.64 27.21
CA ALA A 97 7.30 4.57 26.95
C ALA A 97 7.01 4.37 25.45
N ILE A 98 6.82 5.46 24.69
CA ILE A 98 6.60 5.41 23.24
C ILE A 98 7.81 4.81 22.52
N ARG A 99 9.02 5.27 22.86
CA ARG A 99 10.24 4.74 22.24
C ARG A 99 10.43 3.26 22.54
N ARG A 100 10.09 2.83 23.76
CA ARG A 100 10.11 1.40 24.15
C ARG A 100 9.17 0.58 23.29
N ALA A 101 7.96 1.07 23.02
CA ALA A 101 7.02 0.41 22.12
C ALA A 101 7.59 0.34 20.68
N GLU A 102 8.16 1.43 20.14
CA GLU A 102 8.79 1.44 18.81
C GLU A 102 9.94 0.42 18.68
N VAL A 103 10.76 0.28 19.72
CA VAL A 103 11.87 -0.69 19.75
C VAL A 103 11.35 -2.12 19.87
N ARG A 104 10.30 -2.37 20.67
CA ARG A 104 9.62 -3.68 20.74
C ARG A 104 9.06 -4.09 19.39
N LEU A 105 8.36 -3.19 18.70
CA LEU A 105 7.84 -3.44 17.36
C LEU A 105 8.94 -3.83 16.38
N MET A 106 10.08 -3.13 16.43
CA MET A 106 11.22 -3.46 15.58
C MET A 106 11.86 -4.79 15.93
N ARG A 107 12.04 -5.09 17.21
CA ARG A 107 12.52 -6.41 17.64
C ARG A 107 11.58 -7.51 17.15
N GLY A 108 10.27 -7.29 17.19
CA GLY A 108 9.27 -8.20 16.67
C GLY A 108 9.41 -8.44 15.16
N ILE A 109 9.65 -7.38 14.38
CA ILE A 109 9.96 -7.52 12.94
C ILE A 109 11.24 -8.35 12.73
N ARG A 110 12.29 -8.12 13.53
CA ARG A 110 13.53 -8.93 13.46
C ARG A 110 13.32 -10.38 13.88
N ASN A 111 12.45 -10.64 14.85
CA ASN A 111 12.04 -11.97 15.24
C ASN A 111 11.33 -12.70 14.08
N LEU A 112 10.50 -12.01 13.28
CA LEU A 112 9.95 -12.59 12.05
C LEU A 112 11.04 -12.90 11.01
N GLU A 113 12.04 -12.02 10.84
CA GLU A 113 13.15 -12.25 9.89
C GLU A 113 13.95 -13.53 10.19
N VAL A 114 14.08 -13.90 11.47
CA VAL A 114 14.79 -15.11 11.91
C VAL A 114 13.85 -16.30 12.15
N GLY A 115 12.59 -16.23 11.73
CA GLY A 115 11.64 -17.35 11.85
C GLY A 115 11.22 -17.64 13.30
N SER A 116 11.17 -16.62 14.16
CA SER A 116 10.73 -16.71 15.56
C SER A 116 9.37 -16.02 15.77
N PRO A 117 8.27 -16.53 15.21
CA PRO A 117 6.97 -15.84 15.24
C PRO A 117 6.37 -15.74 16.65
N ASP A 118 6.63 -16.67 17.56
CA ASP A 118 6.17 -16.56 18.96
C ASP A 118 6.78 -15.35 19.67
N ALA A 119 8.08 -15.13 19.48
CA ALA A 119 8.78 -13.97 20.03
C ALA A 119 8.29 -12.66 19.39
N ALA A 120 8.01 -12.67 18.08
CA ALA A 120 7.42 -11.53 17.38
C ALA A 120 6.03 -11.18 17.91
N PHE A 121 5.19 -12.19 18.15
CA PHE A 121 3.86 -12.01 18.74
C PHE A 121 3.97 -11.40 20.15
N ALA A 122 4.86 -11.95 21.00
CA ALA A 122 5.10 -11.44 22.34
C ALA A 122 5.60 -9.98 22.35
N ASP A 123 6.43 -9.58 21.39
CA ASP A 123 6.86 -8.19 21.24
C ASP A 123 5.71 -7.25 20.88
N GLY A 124 4.78 -7.70 20.04
CA GLY A 124 3.54 -6.97 19.75
C GLY A 124 2.68 -6.78 20.99
N GLU A 125 2.45 -7.86 21.76
CA GLU A 125 1.70 -7.80 23.04
C GLU A 125 2.37 -6.84 24.03
N ALA A 126 3.69 -6.94 24.18
CA ALA A 126 4.44 -6.05 25.06
C ALA A 126 4.41 -4.59 24.60
N ALA A 127 4.35 -4.33 23.28
CA ALA A 127 4.17 -2.96 22.77
C ALA A 127 2.79 -2.40 23.17
N LEU A 128 1.72 -3.20 23.01
CA LEU A 128 0.35 -2.82 23.40
C LEU A 128 0.17 -2.63 24.91
N ALA A 129 0.86 -3.43 25.73
CA ALA A 129 0.81 -3.36 27.19
C ALA A 129 1.64 -2.20 27.78
N THR A 130 2.23 -1.34 26.94
CA THR A 130 3.01 -0.19 27.42
C THR A 130 2.11 0.79 28.15
N ALA A 131 2.44 1.09 29.41
CA ALA A 131 1.75 2.13 30.18
C ALA A 131 2.01 3.51 29.57
N LEU A 132 0.95 4.24 29.21
CA LEU A 132 1.01 5.54 28.56
C LEU A 132 0.18 6.56 29.34
N PRO A 133 0.62 7.83 29.39
CA PRO A 133 -0.22 8.93 29.87
C PRO A 133 -1.52 9.03 29.06
N ALA A 134 -2.61 9.46 29.71
CA ALA A 134 -3.94 9.53 29.10
C ALA A 134 -3.97 10.47 27.88
N GLU A 135 -3.14 11.50 27.89
CA GLU A 135 -3.05 12.52 26.84
C GLU A 135 -2.40 11.97 25.56
N VAL A 136 -1.52 10.97 25.70
CA VAL A 136 -0.74 10.38 24.60
C VAL A 136 -1.44 9.15 24.02
N LYS A 137 -2.26 8.48 24.83
CA LYS A 137 -2.91 7.20 24.48
C LYS A 137 -3.77 7.27 23.21
N PRO A 138 -4.65 8.27 22.98
CA PRO A 138 -5.44 8.33 21.75
C PRO A 138 -4.56 8.38 20.50
N TRP A 139 -3.44 9.11 20.56
CA TRP A 139 -2.52 9.21 19.45
C TRP A 139 -1.71 7.92 19.23
N PHE A 140 -1.36 7.22 20.32
CA PHE A 140 -0.76 5.89 20.24
C PHE A 140 -1.71 4.88 19.60
N ASP A 141 -2.98 4.90 20.00
CA ASP A 141 -4.01 3.99 19.48
C ASP A 141 -4.25 4.17 17.97
N MET A 142 -3.95 5.35 17.42
CA MET A 142 -4.06 5.65 15.99
C MET A 142 -2.77 5.41 15.19
N THR A 143 -1.60 5.37 15.84
CA THR A 143 -0.30 5.30 15.12
C THR A 143 0.41 3.98 15.36
N LEU A 144 0.76 3.67 16.61
CA LEU A 144 1.55 2.49 16.94
C LEU A 144 0.72 1.24 17.22
N ARG A 145 -0.48 1.37 17.79
CA ARG A 145 -1.37 0.23 18.04
C ARG A 145 -1.69 -0.56 16.77
N PRO A 146 -2.05 0.06 15.62
CA PRO A 146 -2.31 -0.70 14.39
C PRO A 146 -1.08 -1.48 13.92
N SER A 147 0.12 -0.90 14.01
CA SER A 147 1.38 -1.60 13.69
C SER A 147 1.64 -2.80 14.62
N ALA A 148 1.33 -2.67 15.91
CA ALA A 148 1.44 -3.79 16.86
C ALA A 148 0.46 -4.93 16.53
N LEU A 149 -0.77 -4.60 16.17
CA LEU A 149 -1.78 -5.58 15.76
C LEU A 149 -1.39 -6.26 14.44
N LEU A 150 -0.89 -5.51 13.46
CA LEU A 150 -0.36 -6.08 12.22
C LEU A 150 0.84 -7.00 12.48
N LEU A 151 1.74 -6.64 13.41
CA LEU A 151 2.84 -7.52 13.83
C LEU A 151 2.34 -8.86 14.35
N GLN A 152 1.38 -8.82 15.27
CA GLN A 152 0.77 -10.02 15.81
C GLN A 152 0.07 -10.82 14.69
N ALA A 153 -0.63 -10.16 13.77
CA ALA A 153 -1.29 -10.82 12.65
C ALA A 153 -0.29 -11.53 11.73
N HIS A 154 0.83 -10.89 11.38
CA HIS A 154 1.90 -11.54 10.60
C HIS A 154 2.54 -12.71 11.35
N ALA A 155 2.75 -12.59 12.65
CA ALA A 155 3.23 -13.70 13.47
C ALA A 155 2.25 -14.89 13.44
N ARG A 156 0.93 -14.63 13.50
CA ARG A 156 -0.10 -15.66 13.35
C ARG A 156 -0.09 -16.30 11.97
N VAL A 157 0.08 -15.53 10.89
CA VAL A 157 0.28 -16.07 9.53
C VAL A 157 1.52 -16.96 9.46
N ALA A 158 2.65 -16.54 10.06
CA ALA A 158 3.86 -17.36 10.08
C ALA A 158 3.68 -18.69 10.86
N GLN A 159 2.75 -18.73 11.81
CA GLN A 159 2.37 -19.93 12.56
C GLN A 159 1.29 -20.79 11.87
N GLY A 160 0.77 -20.37 10.71
CA GLY A 160 -0.36 -21.03 10.05
C GLY A 160 -1.71 -20.82 10.76
N ARG A 161 -1.82 -19.80 11.62
CA ARG A 161 -3.02 -19.45 12.40
C ARG A 161 -3.80 -18.33 11.72
N ASP A 162 -4.34 -18.60 10.53
CA ASP A 162 -4.91 -17.56 9.66
C ASP A 162 -6.16 -16.88 10.26
N ALA A 163 -7.02 -17.62 10.97
CA ALA A 163 -8.21 -17.05 11.62
C ALA A 163 -7.87 -16.03 12.74
N ASP A 164 -6.81 -16.30 13.50
CA ASP A 164 -6.32 -15.35 14.50
C ASP A 164 -5.69 -14.13 13.84
N ALA A 165 -4.96 -14.35 12.73
CA ALA A 165 -4.38 -13.26 11.96
C ALA A 165 -5.46 -12.33 11.39
N GLU A 166 -6.56 -12.89 10.88
CA GLU A 166 -7.71 -12.14 10.40
C GLU A 166 -8.30 -11.24 11.49
N THR A 167 -8.56 -11.79 12.68
CA THR A 167 -9.11 -11.02 13.81
C THR A 167 -8.24 -9.81 14.15
N LEU A 168 -6.93 -10.01 14.18
CA LEU A 168 -5.95 -8.96 14.48
C LEU A 168 -5.81 -7.93 13.35
N ALA A 169 -5.83 -8.38 12.09
CA ALA A 169 -5.76 -7.52 10.92
C ALA A 169 -7.00 -6.61 10.82
N LEU A 170 -8.20 -7.16 11.07
CA LEU A 170 -9.44 -6.38 11.12
C LEU A 170 -9.43 -5.37 12.27
N ALA A 171 -8.92 -5.75 13.45
CA ALA A 171 -8.75 -4.83 14.56
C ALA A 171 -7.76 -3.68 14.24
N ALA A 172 -6.68 -3.97 13.50
CA ALA A 172 -5.76 -2.94 13.03
C ALA A 172 -6.44 -1.97 12.04
N ALA A 173 -7.16 -2.50 11.05
CA ALA A 173 -7.89 -1.70 10.08
C ALA A 173 -8.99 -0.84 10.73
N ALA A 174 -9.66 -1.36 11.76
CA ALA A 174 -10.69 -0.63 12.52
C ALA A 174 -10.13 0.58 13.28
N ALA A 175 -8.86 0.58 13.67
CA ALA A 175 -8.22 1.72 14.32
C ALA A 175 -7.95 2.89 13.35
N ARG A 176 -7.82 2.60 12.05
CA ARG A 176 -7.61 3.59 10.97
C ARG A 176 -8.60 3.34 9.83
N PRO A 177 -9.92 3.53 10.07
CA PRO A 177 -10.95 3.16 9.11
C PRO A 177 -10.86 3.94 7.80
N TRP A 178 -10.28 5.15 7.83
CA TRP A 178 -10.12 6.02 6.68
C TRP A 178 -8.67 6.11 6.16
N GLY A 179 -7.79 5.24 6.68
CA GLY A 179 -6.42 5.09 6.18
C GLY A 179 -6.35 4.36 4.84
N TRP A 180 -5.17 4.34 4.24
CA TRP A 180 -4.86 3.54 3.04
C TRP A 180 -3.89 2.40 3.32
N TRP A 181 -2.81 2.67 4.05
CA TRP A 181 -1.73 1.73 4.28
C TRP A 181 -2.15 0.63 5.27
N VAL A 182 -2.64 0.98 6.49
CA VAL A 182 -3.05 -0.03 7.48
C VAL A 182 -4.20 -0.90 6.95
N PRO A 183 -5.31 -0.34 6.43
CA PRO A 183 -6.38 -1.12 5.81
C PRO A 183 -5.89 -1.98 4.62
N GLY A 184 -5.00 -1.44 3.79
CA GLY A 184 -4.42 -2.17 2.66
C GLY A 184 -3.57 -3.36 3.09
N GLU A 185 -2.72 -3.21 4.11
CA GLU A 185 -1.92 -4.33 4.65
C GLU A 185 -2.80 -5.37 5.33
N ALA A 186 -3.84 -4.95 6.05
CA ALA A 186 -4.84 -5.85 6.60
C ALA A 186 -5.53 -6.67 5.50
N ALA A 187 -5.98 -6.04 4.42
CA ALA A 187 -6.60 -6.74 3.30
C ALA A 187 -5.67 -7.77 2.64
N ARG A 188 -4.35 -7.53 2.61
CA ARG A 188 -3.37 -8.51 2.11
C ARG A 188 -3.25 -9.74 3.00
N LEU A 189 -3.36 -9.58 4.32
CA LEU A 189 -3.36 -10.69 5.28
C LEU A 189 -4.64 -11.54 5.13
N LEU A 190 -5.79 -10.89 4.95
CA LEU A 190 -7.08 -11.57 4.73
C LEU A 190 -7.12 -12.34 3.40
N ALA A 191 -6.31 -11.94 2.42
CA ALA A 191 -6.25 -12.59 1.11
C ALA A 191 -5.66 -14.02 1.11
N LEU A 192 -5.26 -14.56 2.26
CA LEU A 192 -4.77 -15.92 2.41
C LEU A 192 -5.88 -16.98 2.43
N THR A 193 -7.11 -16.59 2.75
CA THR A 193 -8.26 -17.49 2.75
C THR A 193 -9.04 -17.42 1.44
N PRO A 194 -9.64 -18.53 0.98
CA PRO A 194 -10.44 -18.55 -0.24
C PRO A 194 -11.84 -17.93 -0.04
N THR A 195 -12.28 -17.73 1.20
CA THR A 195 -13.59 -17.15 1.53
C THR A 195 -13.45 -15.70 1.93
N ILE A 196 -14.46 -14.89 1.62
CA ILE A 196 -14.59 -13.52 2.11
C ILE A 196 -15.43 -13.54 3.38
N SER A 197 -14.83 -13.18 4.51
CA SER A 197 -15.59 -13.02 5.76
C SER A 197 -16.41 -11.72 5.75
N PRO A 198 -17.43 -11.59 6.63
CA PRO A 198 -18.19 -10.33 6.75
C PRO A 198 -17.29 -9.11 7.06
N GLY A 199 -16.26 -9.29 7.89
CA GLY A 199 -15.31 -8.23 8.22
C GLY A 199 -14.40 -7.87 7.03
N GLU A 200 -13.94 -8.87 6.27
CA GLU A 200 -13.19 -8.63 5.03
C GLU A 200 -14.05 -7.88 4.00
N ALA A 201 -15.32 -8.27 3.83
CA ALA A 201 -16.24 -7.60 2.92
C ALA A 201 -16.42 -6.12 3.27
N GLU A 202 -16.62 -5.80 4.55
CA GLU A 202 -16.73 -4.40 5.01
C GLU A 202 -15.44 -3.61 4.76
N LEU A 203 -14.28 -4.21 5.05
CA LEU A 203 -12.98 -3.60 4.81
C LEU A 203 -12.75 -3.32 3.32
N LEU A 204 -13.00 -4.31 2.46
CA LEU A 204 -12.82 -4.20 1.02
C LEU A 204 -13.80 -3.19 0.41
N GLU A 205 -15.03 -3.12 0.90
CA GLU A 205 -16.02 -2.11 0.51
C GLU A 205 -15.51 -0.71 0.85
N ARG A 206 -15.03 -0.50 2.07
CA ARG A 206 -14.50 0.79 2.51
C ARG A 206 -13.27 1.21 1.71
N LEU A 207 -12.33 0.29 1.50
CA LEU A 207 -11.17 0.50 0.63
C LEU A 207 -11.59 0.83 -0.79
N TYR A 208 -12.58 0.11 -1.33
CA TYR A 208 -13.11 0.35 -2.67
C TYR A 208 -13.72 1.74 -2.80
N ARG A 209 -14.36 2.31 -1.77
CA ARG A 209 -14.84 3.71 -1.79
C ARG A 209 -13.69 4.72 -1.83
N LEU A 210 -12.62 4.46 -1.08
CA LEU A 210 -11.46 5.35 -0.99
C LEU A 210 -10.53 5.28 -2.20
N SER A 211 -10.41 4.12 -2.82
CA SER A 211 -9.55 3.87 -3.96
C SER A 211 -10.08 2.68 -4.74
N ALA A 212 -10.53 2.92 -5.98
CA ALA A 212 -10.90 1.84 -6.87
C ALA A 212 -9.61 1.06 -7.19
N SER A 213 -9.44 -0.07 -6.52
CA SER A 213 -8.28 -0.93 -6.63
C SER A 213 -8.72 -2.34 -6.97
N THR A 214 -7.78 -3.19 -7.38
CA THR A 214 -8.07 -4.57 -7.73
C THR A 214 -8.35 -5.46 -6.52
N LEU A 215 -8.18 -4.96 -5.28
CA LEU A 215 -8.24 -5.80 -4.06
C LEU A 215 -9.61 -6.47 -3.88
N ARG A 216 -10.71 -5.72 -4.05
CA ARG A 216 -12.07 -6.26 -3.91
C ARG A 216 -12.40 -7.26 -5.02
N ALA A 217 -12.05 -6.93 -6.27
CA ALA A 217 -12.20 -7.84 -7.41
C ALA A 217 -11.42 -9.15 -7.21
N GLN A 218 -10.15 -9.05 -6.77
CA GLN A 218 -9.29 -10.19 -6.48
C GLN A 218 -9.84 -11.06 -5.35
N ALA A 219 -10.45 -10.45 -4.32
CA ALA A 219 -11.11 -11.22 -3.27
C ALA A 219 -12.32 -12.00 -3.80
N ARG A 220 -13.14 -11.37 -4.64
CA ARG A 220 -14.28 -12.01 -5.29
C ARG A 220 -13.86 -13.16 -6.20
N GLU A 221 -12.76 -13.02 -6.95
CA GLU A 221 -12.17 -14.15 -7.69
C GLU A 221 -11.76 -15.32 -6.79
N ARG A 222 -11.11 -15.04 -5.64
CA ARG A 222 -10.73 -16.10 -4.69
C ARG A 222 -11.96 -16.85 -4.16
N ALA A 223 -13.04 -16.13 -3.92
CA ALA A 223 -14.32 -16.66 -3.47
C ALA A 223 -15.18 -17.28 -4.58
N GLY A 224 -14.77 -17.16 -5.85
CA GLY A 224 -15.54 -17.64 -7.00
C GLY A 224 -16.75 -16.77 -7.37
N ASP A 225 -16.85 -15.55 -6.84
CA ASP A 225 -17.82 -14.55 -7.27
C ASP A 225 -17.33 -13.86 -8.56
N TRP A 226 -17.39 -14.59 -9.68
CA TRP A 226 -16.90 -14.13 -10.98
C TRP A 226 -17.69 -12.93 -11.52
N ALA A 227 -19.01 -12.89 -11.28
CA ALA A 227 -19.86 -11.79 -11.72
C ALA A 227 -19.51 -10.50 -10.96
N GLY A 228 -19.35 -10.57 -9.64
CA GLY A 228 -18.91 -9.43 -8.84
C GLY A 228 -17.47 -9.01 -9.13
N ALA A 229 -16.56 -9.95 -9.43
CA ALA A 229 -15.19 -9.63 -9.87
C ALA A 229 -15.19 -8.90 -11.22
N ALA A 230 -15.97 -9.40 -12.20
CA ALA A 230 -16.13 -8.77 -13.50
C ALA A 230 -16.75 -7.36 -13.40
N ALA A 231 -17.71 -7.15 -12.49
CA ALA A 231 -18.27 -5.82 -12.24
C ALA A 231 -17.21 -4.84 -11.72
N ASP A 232 -16.38 -5.27 -10.76
CA ASP A 232 -15.33 -4.42 -10.19
C ASP A 232 -14.23 -4.07 -11.20
N PHE A 233 -13.75 -5.05 -11.97
CA PHE A 233 -12.79 -4.76 -13.05
C PHE A 233 -13.42 -3.93 -14.16
N GLY A 234 -14.71 -4.14 -14.47
CA GLY A 234 -15.47 -3.32 -15.40
C GLY A 234 -15.48 -1.85 -14.99
N ALA A 235 -15.71 -1.57 -13.70
CA ALA A 235 -15.65 -0.23 -13.15
C ALA A 235 -14.23 0.37 -13.22
N LEU A 236 -13.19 -0.41 -12.94
CA LEU A 236 -11.80 0.04 -13.06
C LEU A 236 -11.42 0.38 -14.51
N VAL A 237 -11.83 -0.46 -15.46
CA VAL A 237 -11.60 -0.25 -16.89
C VAL A 237 -12.40 0.97 -17.37
N GLY A 238 -13.66 1.12 -16.96
CA GLY A 238 -14.50 2.26 -17.37
C GLY A 238 -14.05 3.60 -16.80
N ALA A 239 -13.34 3.62 -15.67
CA ALA A 239 -12.85 4.84 -15.03
C ALA A 239 -11.47 5.30 -15.55
N ALA A 240 -10.76 4.49 -16.33
CA ALA A 240 -9.42 4.78 -16.80
C ALA A 240 -9.43 5.30 -18.25
N ASP A 241 -8.73 6.42 -18.50
CA ASP A 241 -8.60 6.98 -19.86
C ASP A 241 -7.86 6.01 -20.81
N LYS A 242 -6.88 5.29 -20.27
CA LYS A 242 -6.15 4.21 -20.96
C LYS A 242 -6.06 2.99 -20.03
N PRO A 243 -7.05 2.08 -20.08
CA PRO A 243 -7.07 0.93 -19.21
C PRO A 243 -5.90 -0.02 -19.52
N ASP A 244 -5.30 -0.59 -18.49
CA ASP A 244 -4.23 -1.56 -18.62
C ASP A 244 -4.72 -2.84 -19.33
N VAL A 245 -3.95 -3.32 -20.32
CA VAL A 245 -4.34 -4.46 -21.16
C VAL A 245 -4.47 -5.76 -20.36
N VAL A 246 -3.67 -5.94 -19.31
CA VAL A 246 -3.73 -7.13 -18.43
C VAL A 246 -4.99 -7.07 -17.58
N VAL A 247 -5.38 -5.89 -17.09
CA VAL A 247 -6.65 -5.68 -16.37
C VAL A 247 -7.84 -5.96 -17.28
N GLN A 248 -7.81 -5.55 -18.54
CA GLN A 248 -8.89 -5.88 -19.50
C GLN A 248 -8.94 -7.37 -19.85
N ALA A 249 -7.78 -8.03 -20.05
CA ALA A 249 -7.73 -9.47 -20.28
C ALA A 249 -8.28 -10.25 -19.08
N ARG A 250 -8.01 -9.77 -17.86
CA ARG A 250 -8.56 -10.34 -16.63
C ARG A 250 -10.07 -10.18 -16.56
N LEU A 251 -10.58 -8.99 -16.86
CA LEU A 251 -12.02 -8.73 -16.97
C LEU A 251 -12.69 -9.71 -17.95
N ALA A 252 -12.08 -9.96 -19.12
CA ALA A 252 -12.62 -10.92 -20.08
C ALA A 252 -12.70 -12.34 -19.52
N ALA A 253 -11.68 -12.78 -18.78
CA ALA A 253 -11.67 -14.09 -18.13
C ALA A 253 -12.75 -14.20 -17.04
N ASP A 254 -12.91 -13.15 -16.21
CA ASP A 254 -13.97 -13.11 -15.19
C ASP A 254 -15.37 -13.07 -15.82
N GLN A 255 -15.55 -12.32 -16.91
CA GLN A 255 -16.80 -12.31 -17.68
C GLN A 255 -17.14 -13.68 -18.24
N ALA A 256 -16.15 -14.39 -18.81
CA ALA A 256 -16.35 -15.75 -19.33
C ALA A 256 -16.71 -16.74 -18.22
N LEU A 257 -16.03 -16.67 -17.07
CA LEU A 257 -16.34 -17.50 -15.89
C LEU A 257 -17.71 -17.18 -15.27
N ALA A 258 -18.15 -15.91 -15.36
CA ALA A 258 -19.48 -15.48 -14.97
C ALA A 258 -20.58 -15.87 -15.97
N GLY A 259 -20.23 -16.49 -17.12
CA GLY A 259 -21.17 -16.84 -18.18
C GLY A 259 -21.61 -15.67 -19.06
N ASN A 260 -21.01 -14.48 -18.91
CA ASN A 260 -21.24 -13.33 -19.78
C ASN A 260 -20.42 -13.46 -21.07
N THR A 261 -20.83 -14.34 -21.96
CA THR A 261 -20.11 -14.67 -23.20
C THR A 261 -19.94 -13.46 -24.12
N ALA A 262 -21.03 -12.74 -24.39
CA ALA A 262 -21.01 -11.55 -25.25
C ALA A 262 -20.10 -10.44 -24.69
N GLY A 263 -20.14 -10.21 -23.37
CA GLY A 263 -19.25 -9.26 -22.70
C GLY A 263 -17.79 -9.67 -22.82
N ALA A 264 -17.48 -10.95 -22.56
CA ALA A 264 -16.13 -11.49 -22.67
C ALA A 264 -15.58 -11.36 -24.08
N GLU A 265 -16.33 -11.75 -25.12
CA GLU A 265 -15.92 -11.62 -26.52
C GLU A 265 -15.65 -10.18 -26.93
N ALA A 266 -16.53 -9.24 -26.55
CA ALA A 266 -16.34 -7.82 -26.81
C ALA A 266 -15.08 -7.27 -26.12
N THR A 267 -14.80 -7.71 -24.89
CA THR A 267 -13.57 -7.33 -24.17
C THR A 267 -12.33 -7.95 -24.81
N LEU A 268 -12.37 -9.21 -25.22
CA LEU A 268 -11.27 -9.89 -25.91
C LEU A 268 -10.90 -9.20 -27.23
N ALA A 269 -11.89 -8.73 -27.99
CA ALA A 269 -11.65 -7.98 -29.22
C ALA A 269 -10.84 -6.68 -28.96
N ARG A 270 -11.15 -5.96 -27.87
CA ARG A 270 -10.38 -4.78 -27.44
C ARG A 270 -8.98 -5.13 -26.95
N VAL A 271 -8.85 -6.21 -26.17
CA VAL A 271 -7.56 -6.70 -25.69
C VAL A 271 -6.65 -7.06 -26.86
N GLN A 272 -7.17 -7.73 -27.89
CA GLN A 272 -6.40 -8.08 -29.08
C GLN A 272 -5.84 -6.84 -29.78
N GLN A 273 -6.66 -5.80 -30.00
CA GLN A 273 -6.22 -4.55 -30.61
C GLN A 273 -5.06 -3.91 -29.82
N GLN A 274 -5.16 -3.87 -28.48
CA GLN A 274 -4.10 -3.30 -27.64
C GLN A 274 -2.84 -4.18 -27.58
N VAL A 275 -2.99 -5.50 -27.61
CA VAL A 275 -1.85 -6.43 -27.67
C VAL A 275 -1.10 -6.23 -28.99
N ASP A 276 -1.79 -6.07 -30.11
CA ASP A 276 -1.16 -5.82 -31.41
C ASP A 276 -0.37 -4.49 -31.42
N GLU A 277 -0.92 -3.44 -30.81
CA GLU A 277 -0.22 -2.16 -30.60
C GLU A 277 1.03 -2.31 -29.71
N LEU A 278 0.92 -3.06 -28.62
CA LEU A 278 2.04 -3.28 -27.69
C LEU A 278 3.12 -4.19 -28.28
N ALA A 279 2.74 -5.18 -29.10
CA ALA A 279 3.66 -6.09 -29.76
C ALA A 279 4.62 -5.35 -30.70
N ALA A 280 4.15 -4.29 -31.37
CA ALA A 280 5.01 -3.40 -32.16
C ALA A 280 6.10 -2.70 -31.32
N THR A 281 5.85 -2.47 -30.02
CA THR A 281 6.82 -1.90 -29.08
C THR A 281 7.71 -2.98 -28.43
N ALA A 282 7.22 -4.21 -28.31
CA ALA A 282 7.89 -5.32 -27.61
C ALA A 282 9.14 -5.87 -28.33
N GLY A 283 9.37 -5.51 -29.60
CA GLY A 283 10.53 -5.96 -30.39
C GLY A 283 11.88 -5.30 -30.04
N GLY A 284 11.90 -4.33 -29.11
CA GLY A 284 13.12 -3.66 -28.66
C GLY A 284 13.88 -4.40 -27.55
N THR A 285 15.07 -3.90 -27.20
CA THR A 285 15.89 -4.43 -26.09
C THR A 285 15.88 -3.55 -24.84
N ASP A 286 15.22 -2.40 -24.89
CA ASP A 286 15.15 -1.45 -23.80
C ASP A 286 14.13 -1.87 -22.72
N ARG A 287 14.12 -1.14 -21.60
CA ARG A 287 13.22 -1.43 -20.47
C ARG A 287 11.74 -1.35 -20.89
N LYS A 288 11.40 -0.42 -21.79
CA LYS A 288 10.03 -0.22 -22.27
C LYS A 288 9.56 -1.42 -23.10
N ALA A 289 10.40 -1.95 -23.97
CA ALA A 289 10.12 -3.15 -24.75
C ALA A 289 9.96 -4.38 -23.85
N GLN A 290 10.80 -4.54 -22.82
CA GLN A 290 10.67 -5.61 -21.83
C GLN A 290 9.34 -5.51 -21.05
N ASP A 291 8.95 -4.30 -20.64
CA ASP A 291 7.69 -4.08 -19.93
C ASP A 291 6.48 -4.36 -20.85
N ALA A 292 6.53 -3.93 -22.12
CA ALA A 292 5.52 -4.25 -23.12
C ALA A 292 5.42 -5.77 -23.37
N ALA A 293 6.54 -6.47 -23.54
CA ALA A 293 6.56 -7.92 -23.70
C ALA A 293 5.96 -8.66 -22.49
N SER A 294 6.26 -8.18 -21.27
CA SER A 294 5.67 -8.72 -20.05
C SER A 294 4.15 -8.50 -19.96
N GLN A 295 3.66 -7.35 -20.43
CA GLN A 295 2.21 -7.09 -20.49
C GLN A 295 1.52 -7.99 -21.52
N VAL A 296 2.09 -8.11 -22.73
CA VAL A 296 1.57 -8.99 -23.79
C VAL A 296 1.49 -10.44 -23.30
N ALA A 297 2.55 -10.98 -22.71
CA ALA A 297 2.57 -12.36 -22.22
C ALA A 297 1.51 -12.62 -21.13
N ARG A 298 1.31 -11.68 -20.22
CA ARG A 298 0.28 -11.79 -19.16
C ARG A 298 -1.14 -11.66 -19.70
N ALA A 299 -1.37 -10.75 -20.64
CA ALA A 299 -2.66 -10.58 -21.30
C ALA A 299 -3.03 -11.79 -22.17
N ASP A 300 -2.05 -12.40 -22.86
CA ASP A 300 -2.24 -13.60 -23.67
C ASP A 300 -2.65 -14.80 -22.81
N GLU A 301 -2.02 -15.03 -21.66
CA GLU A 301 -2.44 -16.11 -20.74
C GLU A 301 -3.90 -15.97 -20.29
N LEU A 302 -4.30 -14.77 -19.86
CA LEU A 302 -5.68 -14.49 -19.46
C LEU A 302 -6.66 -14.61 -20.63
N THR A 303 -6.25 -14.19 -21.83
CA THR A 303 -7.04 -14.34 -23.06
C THR A 303 -7.27 -15.81 -23.41
N GLN A 304 -6.25 -16.66 -23.27
CA GLN A 304 -6.38 -18.10 -23.52
C GLN A 304 -7.30 -18.76 -22.49
N LEU A 305 -7.22 -18.39 -21.21
CA LEU A 305 -8.14 -18.87 -20.18
C LEU A 305 -9.59 -18.46 -20.46
N ALA A 306 -9.80 -17.20 -20.86
CA ALA A 306 -11.12 -16.72 -21.26
C ALA A 306 -11.67 -17.50 -22.47
N ARG A 307 -10.84 -17.71 -23.51
CA ARG A 307 -11.22 -18.49 -24.70
C ARG A 307 -11.53 -19.96 -24.38
N ALA A 308 -10.76 -20.60 -23.51
CA ALA A 308 -11.04 -21.96 -23.07
C ALA A 308 -12.39 -22.06 -22.35
N GLN A 309 -12.70 -21.10 -21.47
CA GLN A 309 -13.99 -21.04 -20.80
C GLN A 309 -15.14 -20.76 -21.78
N LEU A 310 -14.95 -19.89 -22.78
CA LEU A 310 -15.94 -19.64 -23.83
C LEU A 310 -16.21 -20.89 -24.69
N ALA A 311 -15.17 -21.59 -25.12
CA ALA A 311 -15.30 -22.86 -25.85
C ALA A 311 -16.07 -23.90 -25.04
N LEU A 312 -15.80 -23.99 -23.73
CA LEU A 312 -16.54 -24.87 -22.84
C LEU A 312 -18.04 -24.51 -22.77
N VAL A 313 -18.36 -23.22 -22.63
CA VAL A 313 -19.75 -22.73 -22.61
C VAL A 313 -20.45 -22.96 -23.95
N ALA A 314 -19.72 -22.90 -25.06
CA ALA A 314 -20.20 -23.22 -26.40
C ALA A 314 -20.40 -24.74 -26.65
N GLY A 315 -20.11 -25.60 -25.67
CA GLY A 315 -20.24 -27.05 -25.81
C GLY A 315 -19.06 -27.70 -26.55
N GLN A 316 -17.89 -27.06 -26.56
CA GLN A 316 -16.67 -27.52 -27.23
C GLN A 316 -15.57 -27.86 -26.20
N PRO A 317 -15.74 -28.93 -25.41
CA PRO A 317 -14.80 -29.28 -24.34
C PRO A 317 -13.42 -29.72 -24.85
N ASP A 318 -13.34 -30.31 -26.05
CA ASP A 318 -12.07 -30.70 -26.66
C ASP A 318 -11.26 -29.48 -27.14
N ASP A 319 -11.91 -28.45 -27.67
CA ASP A 319 -11.25 -27.18 -28.02
C ASP A 319 -10.73 -26.47 -26.77
N ALA A 320 -11.56 -26.42 -25.72
CA ALA A 320 -11.16 -25.87 -24.42
C ALA A 320 -9.94 -26.61 -23.84
N LYS A 321 -9.93 -27.95 -23.93
CA LYS A 321 -8.80 -28.80 -23.53
C LYS A 321 -7.56 -28.53 -24.38
N ALA A 322 -7.69 -28.42 -25.69
CA ALA A 322 -6.58 -28.14 -26.59
C ALA A 322 -5.90 -26.80 -26.27
N ILE A 323 -6.70 -25.77 -25.96
CA ILE A 323 -6.19 -24.47 -25.49
C ILE A 323 -5.39 -24.65 -24.19
N LEU A 324 -5.93 -25.41 -23.22
CA LEU A 324 -5.25 -25.64 -21.94
C LEU A 324 -3.92 -26.42 -22.08
N LEU A 325 -3.87 -27.38 -23.00
CA LEU A 325 -2.68 -28.19 -23.30
C LEU A 325 -1.63 -27.44 -24.14
N GLY A 326 -1.99 -26.30 -24.74
CA GLY A 326 -1.06 -25.45 -25.50
C GLY A 326 0.06 -24.85 -24.64
N ARG A 327 -0.03 -24.98 -23.31
CA ARG A 327 0.96 -24.50 -22.35
C ARG A 327 1.35 -25.62 -21.39
N SER A 328 2.62 -25.62 -20.96
CA SER A 328 3.10 -26.53 -19.91
C SER A 328 2.82 -26.03 -18.49
N ARG A 329 2.52 -24.72 -18.35
CA ARG A 329 2.20 -24.07 -17.07
C ARG A 329 1.35 -22.82 -17.27
N TRP A 330 0.65 -22.43 -16.22
CA TRP A 330 -0.15 -21.20 -16.14
C TRP A 330 0.41 -20.30 -15.04
N LEU A 331 0.75 -19.06 -15.39
CA LEU A 331 1.24 -18.01 -14.47
C LEU A 331 0.18 -16.94 -14.20
N ALA A 332 -0.95 -17.01 -14.90
CA ALA A 332 -2.15 -16.23 -14.60
C ALA A 332 -2.60 -16.36 -13.13
N PRO A 333 -3.41 -15.43 -12.61
CA PRO A 333 -3.96 -15.51 -11.27
C PRO A 333 -4.58 -16.89 -10.98
N ALA A 334 -4.08 -17.54 -9.93
CA ALA A 334 -4.43 -18.92 -9.62
C ALA A 334 -5.95 -19.19 -9.47
N PRO A 335 -6.78 -18.28 -8.89
CA PRO A 335 -8.22 -18.50 -8.84
C PRO A 335 -8.84 -18.71 -10.23
N ILE A 336 -8.51 -17.87 -11.20
CA ILE A 336 -9.02 -17.93 -12.58
C ILE A 336 -8.54 -19.21 -13.26
N ALA A 337 -7.22 -19.45 -13.26
CA ALA A 337 -6.64 -20.61 -13.93
C ALA A 337 -7.19 -21.93 -13.34
N ALA A 338 -7.26 -22.04 -12.01
CA ALA A 338 -7.80 -23.22 -11.35
C ALA A 338 -9.30 -23.42 -11.65
N ALA A 339 -10.09 -22.35 -11.74
CA ALA A 339 -11.51 -22.44 -12.07
C ALA A 339 -11.74 -22.93 -13.50
N VAL A 340 -11.04 -22.35 -14.48
CA VAL A 340 -11.16 -22.77 -15.89
C VAL A 340 -10.71 -24.22 -16.06
N ILE A 341 -9.56 -24.61 -15.49
CA ILE A 341 -9.07 -25.99 -15.56
C ILE A 341 -10.08 -26.97 -14.94
N ALA A 342 -10.62 -26.65 -13.76
CA ALA A 342 -11.61 -27.50 -13.10
C ALA A 342 -12.89 -27.64 -13.93
N ASN A 343 -13.37 -26.55 -14.53
CA ASN A 343 -14.56 -26.57 -15.40
C ASN A 343 -14.35 -27.46 -16.63
N VAL A 344 -13.18 -27.37 -17.28
CA VAL A 344 -12.86 -28.23 -18.43
C VAL A 344 -12.71 -29.69 -18.00
N GLN A 345 -12.00 -29.96 -16.90
CA GLN A 345 -11.84 -31.32 -16.35
C GLN A 345 -13.18 -32.01 -16.06
N ALA A 346 -14.19 -31.26 -15.63
CA ALA A 346 -15.53 -31.79 -15.38
C ALA A 346 -16.28 -32.21 -16.66
N LYS A 347 -15.78 -31.87 -17.85
CA LYS A 347 -16.44 -32.10 -19.15
C LYS A 347 -15.62 -32.95 -20.12
N VAL A 348 -14.40 -33.34 -19.76
CA VAL A 348 -13.51 -34.19 -20.59
C VAL A 348 -13.24 -35.54 -19.91
N VAL A 349 -12.62 -36.46 -20.66
CA VAL A 349 -12.20 -37.76 -20.11
C VAL A 349 -11.29 -37.55 -18.89
N PRO A 350 -11.56 -38.20 -17.74
CA PRO A 350 -10.72 -38.13 -16.55
C PRO A 350 -9.24 -38.45 -16.86
N GLY A 351 -8.33 -37.70 -16.26
CA GLY A 351 -6.87 -37.87 -16.47
C GLY A 351 -6.33 -37.29 -17.77
N SER A 352 -7.18 -36.75 -18.66
CA SER A 352 -6.72 -36.20 -19.95
C SER A 352 -6.14 -34.78 -19.87
N LEU A 353 -6.24 -34.13 -18.71
CA LEU A 353 -5.53 -32.90 -18.36
C LEU A 353 -4.66 -33.18 -17.13
N ALA A 354 -3.35 -32.95 -17.24
CA ALA A 354 -2.38 -33.23 -16.17
C ALA A 354 -2.31 -32.14 -15.08
N PHE A 355 -3.06 -31.04 -15.23
CA PHE A 355 -3.08 -29.96 -14.25
C PHE A 355 -3.95 -30.31 -13.05
N ASP A 356 -3.49 -29.97 -11.84
CA ASP A 356 -4.29 -30.09 -10.62
C ASP A 356 -4.73 -28.69 -10.12
N PRO A 357 -6.02 -28.33 -10.24
CA PRO A 357 -6.56 -27.07 -9.74
C PRO A 357 -6.34 -26.84 -8.24
N ALA A 358 -6.41 -27.88 -7.43
CA ALA A 358 -6.21 -27.78 -5.98
C ALA A 358 -4.75 -27.48 -5.67
N LYS A 359 -3.82 -28.16 -6.35
CA LYS A 359 -2.39 -27.86 -6.27
C LYS A 359 -2.08 -26.42 -6.68
N LEU A 360 -2.65 -25.93 -7.79
CA LEU A 360 -2.42 -24.56 -8.25
C LEU A 360 -2.83 -23.52 -7.18
N ARG A 361 -3.98 -23.72 -6.53
CA ARG A 361 -4.43 -22.86 -5.42
C ARG A 361 -3.52 -22.97 -4.21
N GLY A 362 -3.10 -24.18 -3.83
CA GLY A 362 -2.20 -24.42 -2.70
C GLY A 362 -0.81 -23.81 -2.90
N ASP A 363 -0.24 -23.94 -4.10
CA ASP A 363 1.04 -23.33 -4.47
C ASP A 363 0.92 -21.78 -4.42
N ALA A 364 -0.17 -21.21 -4.93
CA ALA A 364 -0.43 -19.78 -4.87
C ALA A 364 -0.60 -19.25 -3.44
N ALA A 365 -1.31 -19.97 -2.57
CA ALA A 365 -1.44 -19.62 -1.16
C ALA A 365 -0.08 -19.66 -0.45
N THR A 366 0.79 -20.62 -0.80
CA THR A 366 2.16 -20.71 -0.29
C THR A 366 3.02 -19.52 -0.72
N VAL A 367 2.93 -19.12 -2.00
CA VAL A 367 3.60 -17.93 -2.53
C VAL A 367 3.08 -16.66 -1.84
N ALA A 368 1.76 -16.51 -1.69
CA ALA A 368 1.15 -15.36 -1.01
C ALA A 368 1.60 -15.26 0.46
N ARG A 369 1.63 -16.39 1.18
CA ARG A 369 2.16 -16.45 2.55
C ARG A 369 3.62 -16.03 2.60
N THR A 370 4.44 -16.55 1.69
CA THR A 370 5.87 -16.19 1.58
C THR A 370 6.07 -14.71 1.29
N ALA A 371 5.23 -14.11 0.44
CA ALA A 371 5.26 -12.68 0.14
C ALA A 371 4.85 -11.79 1.34
N LEU A 372 4.20 -12.35 2.36
CA LEU A 372 3.82 -11.65 3.58
C LEU A 372 4.82 -11.85 4.72
N VAL A 373 5.35 -13.06 4.91
CA VAL A 373 6.19 -13.38 6.09
C VAL A 373 7.59 -13.89 5.75
N GLY A 374 7.94 -13.98 4.46
CA GLY A 374 9.28 -14.31 4.02
C GLY A 374 10.30 -13.21 4.31
N LYS A 375 11.58 -13.58 4.33
CA LYS A 375 12.71 -12.72 4.73
C LYS A 375 12.76 -11.36 4.01
N GLU A 376 12.51 -11.35 2.69
CA GLU A 376 12.49 -10.10 1.91
C GLU A 376 11.32 -9.19 2.30
N ALA A 377 10.13 -9.78 2.49
CA ALA A 377 8.94 -9.05 2.92
C ALA A 377 9.13 -8.44 4.31
N THR A 378 9.71 -9.19 5.25
CA THR A 378 9.99 -8.70 6.61
C THR A 378 11.00 -7.56 6.64
N GLY A 379 12.03 -7.59 5.78
CA GLY A 379 12.98 -6.48 5.65
C GLY A 379 12.34 -5.18 5.18
N LEU A 380 11.35 -5.24 4.28
CA LEU A 380 10.60 -4.05 3.83
C LEU A 380 9.72 -3.46 4.95
N LYS A 381 9.21 -4.29 5.86
CA LYS A 381 8.38 -3.84 7.00
C LYS A 381 9.16 -2.96 7.96
N ALA A 382 10.45 -3.25 8.16
CA ALA A 382 11.36 -2.43 8.97
C ALA A 382 11.45 -0.97 8.48
N VAL A 383 11.08 -0.71 7.22
CA VAL A 383 11.04 0.63 6.61
C VAL A 383 9.62 1.16 6.51
N GLY A 384 8.68 0.33 6.08
CA GLY A 384 7.35 0.76 5.65
C GLY A 384 6.34 0.93 6.79
N TRP A 385 6.50 0.23 7.92
CA TRP A 385 5.47 0.22 8.95
C TRP A 385 5.30 1.57 9.66
N PRO A 386 4.06 2.00 9.95
CA PRO A 386 3.79 3.22 10.69
C PRO A 386 4.55 3.23 12.01
N ARG A 387 5.17 4.37 12.26
CA ARG A 387 5.92 4.67 13.47
C ARG A 387 5.17 5.73 14.27
N TRP A 388 5.71 6.11 15.42
CA TRP A 388 5.10 7.21 16.15
C TRP A 388 5.29 8.50 15.34
N GLU A 389 4.15 9.10 15.01
CA GLU A 389 4.06 10.46 14.53
C GLU A 389 3.85 11.37 15.75
N ASP A 390 4.37 12.59 15.75
CA ASP A 390 4.11 13.50 16.88
C ASP A 390 2.74 14.19 16.69
N PRO A 391 1.93 14.40 17.76
CA PRO A 391 0.59 15.00 17.64
C PRO A 391 0.56 16.37 16.92
N ASP A 392 1.65 17.13 17.02
CA ASP A 392 1.82 18.42 16.34
C ASP A 392 1.74 18.31 14.81
N VAL A 393 2.03 17.14 14.24
CA VAL A 393 1.89 16.88 12.80
C VAL A 393 0.42 17.02 12.40
N ALA A 394 -0.49 16.37 13.12
CA ALA A 394 -1.93 16.43 12.84
C ALA A 394 -2.53 17.81 13.13
N ALA A 395 -2.11 18.48 14.22
CA ALA A 395 -2.48 19.88 14.48
C ALA A 395 -2.00 20.80 13.33
N GLY A 396 -0.82 20.51 12.79
CA GLY A 396 -0.29 21.15 11.60
C GLY A 396 -1.24 21.01 10.40
N TYR A 397 -1.70 19.80 10.09
CA TYR A 397 -2.70 19.59 9.02
C TYR A 397 -4.00 20.34 9.34
N GLY A 398 -4.51 20.29 10.57
CA GLY A 398 -5.71 21.03 10.98
C GLY A 398 -5.62 22.52 10.67
N LYS A 399 -4.45 23.14 10.90
CA LYS A 399 -4.14 24.51 10.47
C LYS A 399 -4.16 24.67 8.95
N ASP A 400 -3.45 23.82 8.22
CA ASP A 400 -3.36 23.94 6.75
C ASP A 400 -4.74 23.77 6.08
N LEU A 401 -5.57 22.86 6.59
CA LEU A 401 -6.93 22.63 6.12
C LEU A 401 -7.83 23.85 6.35
N ALA A 402 -7.60 24.61 7.42
CA ALA A 402 -8.35 25.82 7.74
C ALA A 402 -7.86 27.05 6.95
N THR A 403 -6.55 27.20 6.75
CA THR A 403 -5.98 28.41 6.13
C THR A 403 -5.66 28.29 4.64
N ARG A 404 -5.67 27.06 4.09
CA ARG A 404 -5.29 26.74 2.70
C ARG A 404 -4.01 27.46 2.23
N PRO A 405 -2.88 27.25 2.91
CA PRO A 405 -1.61 27.83 2.50
C PRO A 405 -1.16 27.25 1.16
N ALA A 406 -0.09 27.76 0.56
CA ALA A 406 0.41 27.33 -0.77
C ALA A 406 0.73 25.82 -0.88
N VAL A 407 0.94 25.12 0.24
CA VAL A 407 1.13 23.66 0.29
C VAL A 407 -0.17 22.88 0.10
N VAL A 408 -1.32 23.53 0.19
CA VAL A 408 -2.64 22.99 -0.14
C VAL A 408 -3.08 23.60 -1.46
N LYS A 409 -3.35 22.77 -2.46
CA LYS A 409 -3.89 23.23 -3.75
C LYS A 409 -5.26 22.65 -3.99
N VAL A 410 -6.13 23.47 -4.57
CA VAL A 410 -7.48 23.11 -4.99
C VAL A 410 -7.64 23.65 -6.41
N GLU A 411 -7.72 22.74 -7.38
CA GLU A 411 -7.70 23.07 -8.82
C GLU A 411 -8.87 22.38 -9.53
N ARG A 412 -9.44 23.02 -10.55
CA ARG A 412 -10.41 22.33 -11.41
C ARG A 412 -9.69 21.51 -12.47
N VAL A 413 -10.12 20.26 -12.64
CA VAL A 413 -9.62 19.38 -13.70
C VAL A 413 -10.14 19.88 -15.06
N ARG A 414 -9.25 19.89 -16.07
CA ARG A 414 -9.53 20.41 -17.42
C ARG A 414 -10.73 19.73 -18.11
N ASP A 415 -11.01 18.47 -17.77
CA ASP A 415 -11.96 17.63 -18.50
C ASP A 415 -13.41 17.66 -17.97
N GLY A 416 -13.80 18.72 -17.24
CA GLY A 416 -15.22 19.07 -17.09
C GLY A 416 -15.84 18.97 -15.69
N GLY A 417 -15.21 19.61 -14.70
CA GLY A 417 -15.91 20.10 -13.49
C GLY A 417 -15.33 19.63 -12.16
N ALA A 418 -14.77 18.41 -12.13
CA ALA A 418 -14.24 17.80 -10.92
C ALA A 418 -13.09 18.62 -10.31
N THR A 419 -12.90 18.48 -9.01
CA THR A 419 -11.92 19.27 -8.26
C THR A 419 -10.77 18.39 -7.81
N GLU A 420 -9.54 18.69 -8.22
CA GLU A 420 -8.34 18.09 -7.67
C GLU A 420 -7.92 18.83 -6.40
N VAL A 421 -7.64 18.08 -5.34
CA VAL A 421 -7.04 18.59 -4.11
C VAL A 421 -5.69 17.91 -3.87
N SER A 422 -4.72 18.69 -3.40
CA SER A 422 -3.41 18.18 -3.04
C SER A 422 -2.87 18.81 -1.77
N ILE A 423 -2.07 18.04 -1.03
CA ILE A 423 -1.35 18.51 0.15
C ILE A 423 0.11 18.08 0.03
N PHE A 424 1.02 19.06 0.09
CA PHE A 424 2.47 18.86 0.12
C PHE A 424 3.00 18.99 1.55
N ARG A 425 3.00 17.88 2.28
CA ARG A 425 3.45 17.81 3.67
C ARG A 425 3.83 16.39 4.05
N ASN A 426 4.92 16.26 4.79
CA ASN A 426 5.39 14.99 5.32
C ASN A 426 4.55 14.53 6.51
N ALA A 427 4.01 13.32 6.42
CA ALA A 427 3.40 12.57 7.52
C ALA A 427 3.34 11.08 7.18
N ALA A 428 2.96 10.24 8.14
CA ALA A 428 2.55 8.87 7.85
C ALA A 428 1.48 8.87 6.74
N VAL A 429 1.56 7.89 5.84
CA VAL A 429 0.64 7.77 4.68
C VAL A 429 -0.82 7.85 5.11
N ASP A 430 -1.20 7.18 6.19
CA ASP A 430 -2.59 7.19 6.67
C ASP A 430 -3.01 8.56 7.23
N THR A 431 -2.10 9.32 7.86
CA THR A 431 -2.44 10.67 8.33
C THR A 431 -2.68 11.59 7.14
N GLN A 432 -1.80 11.52 6.13
CA GLN A 432 -1.98 12.31 4.91
C GLN A 432 -3.26 11.93 4.16
N ALA A 433 -3.57 10.63 4.08
CA ALA A 433 -4.81 10.12 3.48
C ALA A 433 -6.06 10.69 4.15
N GLU A 434 -6.12 10.60 5.48
CA GLU A 434 -7.23 11.07 6.28
C GLU A 434 -7.38 12.60 6.20
N ALA A 435 -6.27 13.35 6.23
CA ALA A 435 -6.30 14.80 6.05
C ALA A 435 -6.82 15.22 4.66
N LEU A 436 -6.41 14.50 3.61
CA LEU A 436 -6.91 14.72 2.24
C LEU A 436 -8.40 14.40 2.11
N LEU A 437 -8.86 13.34 2.76
CA LEU A 437 -10.27 12.97 2.76
C LEU A 437 -11.12 14.01 3.51
N LEU A 438 -10.63 14.51 4.64
CA LEU A 438 -11.29 15.61 5.36
C LEU A 438 -11.33 16.90 4.52
N LEU A 439 -10.23 17.23 3.83
CA LEU A 439 -10.23 18.35 2.88
C LEU A 439 -11.29 18.15 1.79
N ALA A 440 -11.38 16.94 1.25
CA ALA A 440 -12.36 16.61 0.21
C ALA A 440 -13.80 16.78 0.68
N ALA A 441 -14.13 16.35 1.92
CA ALA A 441 -15.45 16.54 2.51
C ALA A 441 -15.81 18.02 2.67
N ARG A 442 -14.85 18.86 3.09
CA ARG A 442 -15.04 20.32 3.21
C ARG A 442 -15.28 20.99 1.86
N ILE A 443 -14.50 20.60 0.84
CA ILE A 443 -14.69 21.12 -0.52
C ILE A 443 -16.03 20.66 -1.11
N ALA A 444 -16.44 19.41 -0.88
CA ALA A 444 -17.76 18.93 -1.29
C ALA A 444 -18.90 19.74 -0.63
N THR A 445 -18.73 20.09 0.66
CA THR A 445 -19.67 20.96 1.40
C THR A 445 -19.74 22.36 0.78
N GLU A 446 -18.59 22.97 0.45
CA GLU A 446 -18.53 24.26 -0.24
C GLU A 446 -19.19 24.23 -1.62
N GLN A 447 -19.19 23.06 -2.26
CA GLN A 447 -19.88 22.82 -3.52
C GLN A 447 -21.38 22.48 -3.33
N GLY A 448 -21.89 22.49 -2.09
CA GLY A 448 -23.28 22.19 -1.77
C GLY A 448 -23.65 20.72 -1.94
N ALA A 449 -22.69 19.81 -1.82
CA ALA A 449 -22.90 18.36 -1.87
C ALA A 449 -22.86 17.75 -0.46
N THR A 450 -23.78 16.83 -0.17
CA THR A 450 -23.80 16.05 1.09
C THR A 450 -23.03 14.74 0.96
N ARG A 451 -22.76 14.31 -0.27
CA ARG A 451 -22.03 13.10 -0.63
C ARG A 451 -21.03 13.39 -1.75
N PHE A 452 -19.91 12.69 -1.72
CA PHE A 452 -18.85 12.83 -2.72
C PHE A 452 -18.13 11.49 -2.93
N ALA A 453 -17.47 11.33 -4.06
CA ALA A 453 -16.57 10.22 -4.32
C ALA A 453 -15.14 10.76 -4.51
N VAL A 454 -14.15 9.90 -4.30
CA VAL A 454 -12.73 10.26 -4.47
C VAL A 454 -12.06 9.32 -5.46
N ILE A 455 -11.24 9.90 -6.34
CA ILE A 455 -10.33 9.16 -7.22
C ILE A 455 -8.91 9.47 -6.77
N ALA A 456 -8.19 8.46 -6.27
CA ALA A 456 -6.80 8.62 -5.87
C ALA A 456 -5.93 8.84 -7.12
N ARG A 457 -5.21 9.98 -7.17
CA ARG A 457 -4.32 10.34 -8.30
C ARG A 457 -2.84 10.11 -8.01
N GLY A 458 -2.49 9.95 -6.75
CA GLY A 458 -1.16 9.51 -6.36
C GLY A 458 -0.75 9.94 -4.97
N LEU A 459 0.10 9.12 -4.38
CA LEU A 459 0.83 9.41 -3.15
C LEU A 459 2.31 9.23 -3.45
N SER A 460 3.08 10.30 -3.28
CA SER A 460 4.53 10.23 -3.35
C SER A 460 5.06 9.76 -1.99
N PHE A 461 5.71 8.60 -1.99
CA PHE A 461 6.25 7.98 -0.78
C PHE A 461 7.73 8.35 -0.57
N GLY A 462 8.11 8.46 0.70
CA GLY A 462 9.48 8.55 1.17
C GLY A 462 9.69 7.73 2.45
N ALA A 463 10.95 7.50 2.79
CA ALA A 463 11.33 6.87 4.05
C ALA A 463 11.61 7.96 5.09
N GLY A 464 10.59 8.35 5.85
CA GLY A 464 10.72 9.25 6.99
C GLY A 464 10.82 8.49 8.31
N ARG A 465 10.78 9.21 9.43
CA ARG A 465 10.74 8.59 10.77
C ARG A 465 9.36 8.02 11.09
N GLN A 466 8.31 8.54 10.45
CA GLN A 466 6.90 8.16 10.66
C GLN A 466 6.52 6.82 9.98
N GLY A 467 7.50 6.06 9.50
CA GLY A 467 7.29 4.89 8.64
C GLY A 467 7.24 5.31 7.18
N MET A 468 6.47 4.59 6.36
CA MET A 468 6.15 5.06 5.01
C MET A 468 5.52 6.45 5.12
N THR A 469 6.24 7.44 4.60
CA THR A 469 5.89 8.85 4.75
C THR A 469 5.36 9.34 3.41
N GLY A 470 4.16 9.89 3.39
CA GLY A 470 3.63 10.61 2.25
C GLY A 470 4.20 12.02 2.23
N ASN A 471 4.70 12.49 1.08
CA ASN A 471 5.16 13.88 0.91
C ASN A 471 4.17 14.70 0.08
N LEU A 472 3.61 14.09 -0.98
CA LEU A 472 2.57 14.67 -1.80
C LEU A 472 1.43 13.67 -1.92
N GLY A 473 0.23 14.05 -1.52
CA GLY A 473 -0.97 13.28 -1.84
C GLY A 473 -1.94 14.08 -2.69
N ARG A 474 -2.62 13.40 -3.63
CA ARG A 474 -3.56 13.99 -4.58
C ARG A 474 -4.83 13.16 -4.71
N LEU A 475 -5.96 13.84 -4.62
CA LEU A 475 -7.30 13.29 -4.82
C LEU A 475 -8.07 14.13 -5.84
N THR A 476 -8.81 13.47 -6.74
CA THR A 476 -9.91 14.11 -7.45
C THR A 476 -11.21 13.88 -6.68
N ILE A 477 -11.91 14.95 -6.38
CA ILE A 477 -13.23 14.98 -5.77
C ILE A 477 -14.27 14.99 -6.89
N VAL A 478 -15.23 14.08 -6.79
CA VAL A 478 -16.36 13.98 -7.70
C VAL A 478 -17.64 14.13 -6.89
N THR A 479 -18.47 15.09 -7.25
CA THR A 479 -19.75 15.40 -6.61
C THR A 479 -20.91 15.16 -7.58
N PRO A 480 -22.18 15.15 -7.13
CA PRO A 480 -23.34 14.97 -8.01
C PRO A 480 -23.47 15.96 -9.18
N ARG A 481 -22.73 17.07 -9.15
CA ARG A 481 -22.72 18.07 -10.22
C ARG A 481 -21.68 17.78 -11.31
N ASP A 482 -20.77 16.86 -11.06
CA ASP A 482 -19.66 16.54 -11.96
C ASP A 482 -20.05 15.47 -12.98
N LYS A 483 -19.52 15.58 -14.20
CA LYS A 483 -19.79 14.61 -15.27
C LYS A 483 -19.37 13.18 -14.92
N LEU A 484 -18.35 13.04 -14.09
CA LEU A 484 -17.84 11.74 -13.66
C LEU A 484 -18.71 11.07 -12.60
N TRP A 485 -19.73 11.77 -12.05
CA TRP A 485 -20.54 11.26 -10.94
C TRP A 485 -21.21 9.92 -11.22
N ALA A 486 -21.80 9.76 -12.41
CA ALA A 486 -22.55 8.55 -12.75
C ALA A 486 -21.71 7.26 -12.62
N GLY A 487 -20.41 7.33 -12.88
CA GLY A 487 -19.49 6.19 -12.72
C GLY A 487 -18.92 6.03 -11.32
N GLN A 488 -19.24 6.93 -10.39
CA GLN A 488 -18.67 7.00 -9.05
C GLN A 488 -19.73 6.97 -7.93
N GLU A 489 -21.01 7.09 -8.27
CA GLU A 489 -22.12 7.19 -7.32
C GLU A 489 -22.16 6.02 -6.33
N ASP A 490 -21.94 4.79 -6.81
CA ASP A 490 -21.92 3.59 -5.96
C ASP A 490 -20.75 3.56 -4.96
N ARG A 491 -19.79 4.49 -5.10
CA ARG A 491 -18.64 4.65 -4.22
C ARG A 491 -18.73 5.90 -3.35
N ALA A 492 -19.86 6.58 -3.37
CA ALA A 492 -20.05 7.82 -2.64
C ALA A 492 -19.87 7.63 -1.13
N ILE A 493 -19.30 8.67 -0.51
CA ILE A 493 -19.04 8.79 0.91
C ILE A 493 -19.83 10.01 1.41
N GLU A 494 -20.52 9.82 2.53
CA GLU A 494 -21.24 10.91 3.20
C GLU A 494 -20.25 11.89 3.84
N VAL A 495 -20.42 13.18 3.55
CA VAL A 495 -19.61 14.27 4.14
C VAL A 495 -19.66 14.20 5.67
N ALA A 496 -20.86 14.02 6.23
CA ALA A 496 -21.07 13.99 7.68
C ALA A 496 -20.30 12.85 8.36
N ALA A 497 -20.18 11.68 7.71
CA ALA A 497 -19.44 10.55 8.26
C ALA A 497 -17.92 10.83 8.32
N VAL A 498 -17.38 11.50 7.29
CA VAL A 498 -15.96 11.89 7.25
C VAL A 498 -15.67 12.97 8.29
N GLU A 499 -16.48 14.03 8.34
CA GLU A 499 -16.31 15.13 9.31
C GLU A 499 -16.39 14.61 10.76
N ALA A 500 -17.40 13.80 11.08
CA ALA A 500 -17.55 13.23 12.43
C ALA A 500 -16.36 12.38 12.85
N ALA A 501 -15.79 11.60 11.93
CA ALA A 501 -14.68 10.71 12.23
C ALA A 501 -13.30 11.41 12.25
N LEU A 502 -13.07 12.39 11.38
CA LEU A 502 -11.74 12.94 11.13
C LEU A 502 -11.54 14.36 11.65
N ALA A 503 -12.56 15.20 11.75
CA ALA A 503 -12.39 16.57 12.25
C ALA A 503 -11.76 16.63 13.66
N PRO A 504 -12.12 15.76 14.63
CA PRO A 504 -11.48 15.74 15.95
C PRO A 504 -9.98 15.41 15.90
N ARG A 505 -9.50 14.74 14.84
CA ARG A 505 -8.09 14.37 14.66
C ARG A 505 -7.25 15.50 14.09
N PHE A 506 -7.87 16.44 13.37
CA PHE A 506 -7.22 17.57 12.71
C PHE A 506 -7.81 18.88 13.22
N PRO A 507 -7.57 19.24 14.50
CA PRO A 507 -8.18 20.41 15.10
C PRO A 507 -7.76 21.68 14.36
N ALA A 508 -8.73 22.50 13.97
CA ALA A 508 -8.44 23.83 13.50
C ALA A 508 -7.78 24.64 14.63
N PRO A 509 -6.83 25.54 14.32
CA PRO A 509 -6.25 26.41 15.33
C PRO A 509 -7.36 27.22 16.01
N ALA A 510 -7.32 27.28 17.35
CA ALA A 510 -8.21 28.15 18.11
C ALA A 510 -8.08 29.58 17.56
N ASN A 511 -9.19 30.14 17.09
CA ASN A 511 -9.21 31.43 16.41
C ASN A 511 -8.61 32.50 17.35
N PRO A 512 -7.41 33.05 17.11
CA PRO A 512 -6.77 33.93 18.08
C PRO A 512 -7.47 35.30 18.18
N ARG A 513 -8.41 35.58 17.27
CA ARG A 513 -9.18 36.82 17.20
C ARG A 513 -10.58 36.45 16.70
N GLY A 514 -11.62 36.86 17.41
CA GLY A 514 -13.04 36.58 17.12
C GLY A 514 -13.55 37.19 15.81
N ALA A 515 -13.00 36.76 14.67
CA ALA A 515 -13.64 36.98 13.38
C ALA A 515 -14.82 35.99 13.26
N PRO A 516 -16.04 36.47 12.96
CA PRO A 516 -17.20 35.61 12.82
C PRO A 516 -16.98 34.59 11.69
N GLN A 517 -17.31 33.33 11.97
CA GLN A 517 -17.41 32.29 10.94
C GLN A 517 -18.52 32.71 9.96
N ARG A 518 -18.22 32.68 8.66
CA ARG A 518 -19.19 32.98 7.60
C ARG A 518 -19.91 31.71 7.16
#